data_AF-A0AAW8DLC3-F1
#
_entry.id   AF-A0AAW8DLC3-F1
#
_cell.length_a   1.000
_cell.length_b   1.000
_cell.length_c   1.000
_cell.angle_alpha   90.00
_cell.angle_beta   90.00
_cell.angle_gamma   90.00
#
_symmetry.space_group_name_H-M   'P 1'
#
loop_
_entity.id
_entity.type
_entity.pdbx_description
1 polymer ?
#
loop_
_entity_poly.entity_id
_entity_poly.type
_entity_poly.pdbx_seq_one_letter_code
_entity_poly.pdbx_strand_id
1 'polypeptide(L)'
;MNAFDSEADLEHDLDFRLLINTAVSLFYRRHVFDETTTWLAEQGYQVTILDASSWSSEAEMHGAISETLDFPSYYGHNLDALNDCLRDVISHDFVLAFLGYDAFALACPRTAQTLLDIIAQRSREAALFGHRMVCLAQSSDPRISFDPVGATPVLWNDEEWLDSKRLAPRVDTGD
;
A
#
# COMPACT_ATOMS: atom_id res chain seq x y z
N MET A 1 -14.79 7.67 -35.02
CA MET A 1 -14.42 7.50 -33.60
C MET A 1 -14.20 6.02 -33.39
N ASN A 2 -12.94 5.58 -33.36
CA ASN A 2 -12.63 4.19 -33.04
C ASN A 2 -12.80 4.00 -31.52
N ALA A 3 -13.55 2.98 -31.13
CA ALA A 3 -13.86 2.64 -29.74
C ALA A 3 -12.70 1.90 -29.03
N PHE A 4 -11.48 2.00 -29.56
CA PHE A 4 -10.29 1.27 -29.11
C PHE A 4 -9.02 2.07 -29.42
N ASP A 5 -8.96 3.34 -29.01
CA ASP A 5 -7.68 4.08 -28.98
C ASP A 5 -6.92 3.64 -27.72
N SER A 6 -6.27 2.49 -27.80
CA SER A 6 -5.48 1.87 -26.72
C SER A 6 -4.09 2.51 -26.54
N GLU A 7 -3.79 3.60 -27.23
CA GLU A 7 -2.50 4.31 -27.07
C GLU A 7 -2.54 5.38 -25.97
N ALA A 8 -3.73 5.85 -25.57
CA ALA A 8 -3.90 6.73 -24.40
C ALA A 8 -4.02 5.97 -23.06
N ASP A 9 -4.14 4.64 -23.13
CA ASP A 9 -4.35 3.76 -21.96
C ASP A 9 -3.05 3.29 -21.29
N LEU A 10 -1.88 3.49 -21.92
CA LEU A 10 -0.60 3.04 -21.36
C LEU A 10 -0.10 3.91 -20.20
N GLU A 11 -0.53 5.18 -20.13
CA GLU A 11 -0.26 6.03 -18.96
C GLU A 11 -1.15 5.56 -17.79
N HIS A 12 -2.45 5.33 -18.00
CA HIS A 12 -3.36 4.72 -17.00
C HIS A 12 -3.07 3.23 -16.68
N ASP A 13 -2.01 2.65 -17.23
CA ASP A 13 -1.70 1.24 -17.06
C ASP A 13 -1.16 0.95 -15.65
N LEU A 14 -0.40 1.87 -15.03
CA LEU A 14 0.21 1.61 -13.73
C LEU A 14 -0.80 1.60 -12.59
N ASP A 15 -1.67 2.61 -12.47
CA ASP A 15 -2.71 2.61 -11.44
C ASP A 15 -3.75 1.49 -11.67
N PHE A 16 -4.11 1.24 -12.93
CA PHE A 16 -4.95 0.09 -13.29
C PHE A 16 -4.30 -1.24 -12.89
N ARG A 17 -3.01 -1.47 -13.19
CA ARG A 17 -2.30 -2.70 -12.81
C ARG A 17 -2.17 -2.87 -11.30
N LEU A 18 -1.91 -1.77 -10.59
CA LEU A 18 -1.88 -1.78 -9.13
C LEU A 18 -3.23 -2.19 -8.55
N LEU A 19 -4.34 -1.68 -9.08
CA LEU A 19 -5.69 -1.91 -8.55
C LEU A 19 -6.37 -3.21 -9.02
N ILE A 20 -6.10 -3.68 -10.24
CA ILE A 20 -6.84 -4.81 -10.82
C ILE A 20 -6.59 -6.12 -10.08
N ASN A 21 -5.40 -6.28 -9.50
CA ASN A 21 -5.00 -7.51 -8.84
C ASN A 21 -5.12 -7.45 -7.31
N THR A 22 -4.95 -6.26 -6.72
CA THR A 22 -4.93 -6.10 -5.26
C THR A 22 -5.14 -4.64 -4.85
N ALA A 23 -5.64 -4.39 -3.65
CA ALA A 23 -5.65 -3.03 -3.09
C ALA A 23 -4.28 -2.67 -2.46
N VAL A 24 -3.43 -3.67 -2.21
CA VAL A 24 -2.18 -3.53 -1.47
C VAL A 24 -1.03 -4.14 -2.27
N SER A 25 -0.10 -3.29 -2.71
CA SER A 25 1.08 -3.69 -3.46
C SER A 25 2.36 -3.55 -2.65
N LEU A 26 3.22 -4.58 -2.67
CA LEU A 26 4.53 -4.59 -2.03
C LEU A 26 5.62 -4.04 -2.95
N PHE A 27 6.54 -3.31 -2.34
CA PHE A 27 7.73 -2.76 -3.00
C PHE A 27 8.98 -3.17 -2.21
N TYR A 28 10.02 -3.60 -2.91
CA TYR A 28 11.29 -3.92 -2.28
C TYR A 28 12.24 -2.74 -2.46
N ARG A 29 12.50 -2.35 -3.71
CA ARG A 29 13.42 -1.26 -4.04
C ARG A 29 12.79 0.08 -3.77
N ARG A 30 13.54 0.90 -3.04
CA ARG A 30 13.12 2.25 -2.68
C ARG A 30 12.89 3.15 -3.90
N HIS A 31 13.74 3.07 -4.94
CA HIS A 31 13.56 3.90 -6.14
C HIS A 31 12.27 3.58 -6.89
N VAL A 32 11.89 2.30 -7.02
CA VAL A 32 10.64 1.91 -7.70
C VAL A 32 9.43 2.45 -6.93
N PHE A 33 9.47 2.39 -5.60
CA PHE A 33 8.45 3.00 -4.75
C PHE A 33 8.37 4.52 -4.93
N ASP A 34 9.52 5.21 -4.89
CA ASP A 34 9.56 6.67 -5.03
C ASP A 34 9.08 7.11 -6.44
N GLU A 35 9.47 6.40 -7.50
CA GLU A 35 8.99 6.64 -8.87
C GLU A 35 7.48 6.42 -8.98
N THR A 36 6.97 5.32 -8.40
CA THR A 36 5.52 5.01 -8.40
C THR A 36 4.71 6.06 -7.66
N THR A 37 5.14 6.46 -6.46
CA THR A 37 4.46 7.51 -5.69
C THR A 37 4.49 8.86 -6.39
N THR A 38 5.61 9.21 -7.04
CA THR A 38 5.74 10.44 -7.83
C THR A 38 4.76 10.41 -9.00
N TRP A 39 4.73 9.31 -9.75
CA TRP A 39 3.84 9.15 -10.89
C TRP A 39 2.36 9.22 -10.49
N LEU A 40 1.95 8.57 -9.38
CA LEU A 40 0.57 8.64 -8.88
C LEU A 40 0.18 10.08 -8.50
N ALA A 41 1.09 10.84 -7.88
CA ALA A 41 0.84 12.24 -7.57
C ALA A 41 0.67 13.09 -8.84
N GLU A 42 1.45 12.82 -9.90
CA GLU A 42 1.31 13.48 -11.21
C GLU A 42 -0.02 13.16 -11.90
N GLN A 43 -0.59 11.97 -11.65
CA GLN A 43 -1.94 11.60 -12.10
C GLN A 43 -3.08 12.17 -11.25
N GLY A 44 -2.76 12.98 -10.23
CA GLY A 44 -3.74 13.66 -9.39
C GLY A 44 -4.20 12.87 -8.17
N TYR A 45 -3.56 11.74 -7.83
CA TYR A 45 -3.80 11.07 -6.56
C TYR A 45 -3.27 11.92 -5.41
N GLN A 46 -4.02 11.98 -4.31
CA GLN A 46 -3.50 12.47 -3.05
C GLN A 46 -2.62 11.40 -2.41
N VAL A 47 -1.30 11.57 -2.51
CA VAL A 47 -0.33 10.60 -1.99
C VAL A 47 0.13 11.00 -0.58
N THR A 48 -0.07 10.10 0.37
CA THR A 48 0.41 10.24 1.75
C THR A 48 1.42 9.14 2.05
N ILE A 49 2.64 9.53 2.43
CA ILE A 49 3.73 8.60 2.72
C ILE A 49 4.06 8.65 4.22
N LEU A 50 4.05 7.49 4.89
CA LEU A 50 4.43 7.33 6.29
C LEU A 50 5.67 6.45 6.43
N ASP A 51 6.55 6.82 7.36
CA ASP A 51 7.71 6.03 7.73
C ASP A 51 7.36 5.00 8.82
N ALA A 52 7.02 3.79 8.40
CA ALA A 52 6.69 2.67 9.27
C ALA A 52 7.94 1.97 9.84
N SER A 53 9.16 2.33 9.39
CA SER A 53 10.40 1.76 9.92
C SER A 53 10.62 2.09 11.40
N SER A 54 9.98 3.17 11.86
CA SER A 54 10.04 3.66 13.25
C SER A 54 8.95 3.07 14.15
N TRP A 55 7.96 2.35 13.59
CA TRP A 55 6.83 1.85 14.37
C TRP A 55 7.18 0.55 15.09
N SER A 56 7.42 0.67 16.39
CA SER A 56 7.67 -0.45 17.29
C SER A 56 6.42 -0.91 18.04
N SER A 57 5.31 -0.17 17.95
CA SER A 57 4.04 -0.48 18.60
C SER A 57 2.82 -0.02 17.81
N GLU A 58 1.65 -0.60 18.11
CA GLU A 58 0.34 -0.16 17.60
C GLU A 58 0.04 1.30 17.95
N ALA A 59 0.49 1.78 19.12
CA ALA A 59 0.29 3.17 19.54
C ALA A 59 1.06 4.16 18.66
N GLU A 60 2.30 3.83 18.27
CA GLU A 60 3.11 4.66 17.36
C GLU A 60 2.50 4.70 15.95
N MET A 61 2.01 3.57 15.45
CA MET A 61 1.26 3.51 14.19
C MET A 61 0.03 4.41 14.23
N HIS A 62 -0.80 4.31 15.28
CA HIS A 62 -1.97 5.16 15.43
C HIS A 62 -1.61 6.64 15.51
N GLY A 63 -0.57 6.98 16.29
CA GLY A 63 -0.06 8.35 16.39
C GLY A 63 0.32 8.91 15.03
N ALA A 64 1.20 8.21 14.30
CA ALA A 64 1.69 8.65 13.00
C ALA A 64 0.58 8.79 11.95
N ILE A 65 -0.34 7.82 11.87
CA ILE A 65 -1.46 7.89 10.92
C ILE A 65 -2.40 9.04 11.28
N SER A 66 -2.77 9.17 12.56
CA SER A 66 -3.71 10.22 12.98
C SER A 66 -3.16 11.63 12.77
N GLU A 67 -1.86 11.83 13.01
CA GLU A 67 -1.19 13.11 12.79
C GLU A 67 -1.09 13.42 11.29
N THR A 68 -0.68 12.44 10.48
CA THR A 68 -0.45 12.66 9.04
C THR A 68 -1.76 12.87 8.27
N LEU A 69 -2.82 12.17 8.64
CA LEU A 69 -4.14 12.29 8.01
C LEU A 69 -5.04 13.33 8.67
N ASP A 70 -4.52 14.10 9.63
CA ASP A 70 -5.26 15.12 10.39
C ASP A 70 -6.58 14.57 10.97
N PHE A 71 -6.50 13.41 11.62
CA PHE A 71 -7.66 12.80 12.25
C PHE A 71 -8.19 13.67 13.40
N PRO A 72 -9.52 13.62 13.64
CA PRO A 72 -10.14 14.44 14.67
C PRO A 72 -9.62 14.12 16.08
N SER A 73 -9.67 15.10 16.98
CA SER A 73 -9.21 14.97 18.37
C SER A 73 -9.94 13.91 19.20
N TYR A 74 -11.09 13.42 18.73
CA TYR A 74 -11.84 12.31 19.32
C TYR A 74 -11.43 10.93 18.80
N TYR A 75 -10.33 10.84 18.04
CA TYR A 75 -9.79 9.59 17.54
C TYR A 75 -9.49 8.59 18.68
N GLY A 76 -10.12 7.42 18.63
CA GLY A 76 -10.10 6.44 19.72
C GLY A 76 -8.82 5.59 19.85
N HIS A 77 -7.80 5.84 19.02
CA HIS A 77 -6.52 5.10 19.01
C HIS A 77 -6.68 3.57 19.02
N ASN A 78 -7.60 3.06 18.19
CA ASN A 78 -7.82 1.65 17.98
C ASN A 78 -8.19 1.37 16.52
N LEU A 79 -8.16 0.10 16.11
CA LEU A 79 -8.40 -0.31 14.73
C LEU A 79 -9.83 -0.02 14.22
N ASP A 80 -10.84 -0.06 15.09
CA ASP A 80 -12.21 0.33 14.71
C ASP A 80 -12.30 1.84 14.43
N ALA A 81 -11.70 2.66 15.29
CA ALA A 81 -11.62 4.10 15.09
C ALA A 81 -10.80 4.47 13.84
N LEU A 82 -9.72 3.74 13.56
CA LEU A 82 -8.94 3.89 12.32
C LEU A 82 -9.83 3.62 11.10
N ASN A 83 -10.55 2.50 11.13
CA ASN A 83 -11.45 2.11 10.06
C ASN A 83 -12.50 3.20 9.81
N ASP A 84 -13.10 3.75 10.87
CA ASP A 84 -14.10 4.83 10.76
C ASP A 84 -13.49 6.12 10.18
N CYS A 85 -12.36 6.60 10.72
CA CYS A 85 -11.73 7.82 10.22
C CYS A 85 -11.24 7.69 8.77
N LEU A 86 -10.70 6.54 8.37
CA LEU A 86 -10.31 6.31 6.98
C LEU A 86 -11.49 6.38 6.03
N ARG A 87 -12.71 6.06 6.47
CA ARG A 87 -13.92 6.18 5.65
C ARG A 87 -14.16 7.62 5.19
N ASP A 88 -13.93 8.57 6.08
CA ASP A 88 -14.21 9.99 5.84
C ASP A 88 -13.14 10.66 4.94
N VAL A 89 -11.95 10.05 4.83
CA VAL A 89 -10.85 10.54 3.97
C VAL A 89 -11.10 10.22 2.49
N ILE A 90 -11.96 9.24 2.17
CA ILE A 90 -12.18 8.71 0.81
C ILE A 90 -13.17 9.58 0.02
N SER A 91 -12.78 10.82 -0.25
CA SER A 91 -13.55 11.75 -1.10
C SER A 91 -12.94 11.94 -2.48
N HIS A 92 -11.71 11.44 -2.69
CA HIS A 92 -10.92 11.58 -3.91
C HIS A 92 -10.02 10.36 -4.10
N ASP A 93 -9.32 10.30 -5.24
CA ASP A 93 -8.32 9.27 -5.50
C ASP A 93 -7.14 9.45 -4.54
N PHE A 94 -6.84 8.40 -3.77
CA PHE A 94 -5.97 8.48 -2.59
C PHE A 94 -4.97 7.33 -2.53
N VAL A 95 -3.73 7.63 -2.12
CA VAL A 95 -2.68 6.63 -1.94
C VAL A 95 -2.15 6.72 -0.51
N LEU A 96 -2.22 5.60 0.20
CA LEU A 96 -1.55 5.44 1.49
C LEU A 96 -0.30 4.59 1.31
N ALA A 97 0.86 5.18 1.51
CA ALA A 97 2.13 4.55 1.24
C ALA A 97 2.96 4.41 2.53
N PHE A 98 3.53 3.23 2.76
CA PHE A 98 4.34 2.93 3.94
C PHE A 98 5.78 2.57 3.55
N LEU A 99 6.75 3.12 4.27
CA LEU A 99 8.17 2.84 4.10
C LEU A 99 8.70 1.97 5.24
N GLY A 100 9.53 0.98 4.92
CA GLY A 100 10.09 0.06 5.92
C GLY A 100 9.02 -0.69 6.72
N TYR A 101 7.93 -1.09 6.05
CA TYR A 101 6.77 -1.73 6.67
C TYR A 101 7.12 -3.08 7.33
N ASP A 102 8.24 -3.70 6.93
CA ASP A 102 8.79 -4.90 7.57
C ASP A 102 9.12 -4.71 9.04
N ALA A 103 9.59 -3.52 9.45
CA ALA A 103 9.88 -3.24 10.85
C ALA A 103 8.61 -3.32 11.71
N PHE A 104 7.53 -2.68 11.23
CA PHE A 104 6.23 -2.74 11.89
C PHE A 104 5.62 -4.14 11.86
N ALA A 105 5.70 -4.84 10.72
CA ALA A 105 5.20 -6.20 10.57
C ALA A 105 5.94 -7.18 11.50
N LEU A 106 7.22 -6.96 11.78
CA LEU A 106 7.98 -7.73 12.76
C LEU A 106 7.57 -7.41 14.20
N ALA A 107 7.40 -6.12 14.53
CA ALA A 107 7.07 -5.67 15.87
C ALA A 107 5.63 -6.02 16.29
N CYS A 108 4.67 -5.82 15.38
CA CYS A 108 3.24 -6.01 15.62
C CYS A 108 2.56 -6.78 14.46
N PRO A 109 2.85 -8.08 14.26
CA PRO A 109 2.42 -8.81 13.06
C PRO A 109 0.91 -8.81 12.81
N ARG A 110 0.10 -9.01 13.87
CA ARG A 110 -1.36 -9.04 13.77
C ARG A 110 -1.95 -7.68 13.45
N THR A 111 -1.42 -6.62 14.06
CA THR A 111 -1.87 -5.25 13.83
C THR A 111 -1.48 -4.80 12.41
N ALA A 112 -0.28 -5.16 11.94
CA ALA A 112 0.14 -4.91 10.57
C ALA A 112 -0.77 -5.58 9.54
N GLN A 113 -1.08 -6.87 9.71
CA GLN A 113 -2.05 -7.57 8.87
C GLN A 113 -3.41 -6.84 8.87
N THR A 114 -3.95 -6.55 10.06
CA THR A 114 -5.28 -5.92 10.18
C THR A 114 -5.31 -4.51 9.56
N LEU A 115 -4.22 -3.74 9.65
CA LEU A 115 -4.11 -2.44 9.00
C LEU A 115 -4.26 -2.56 7.47
N LEU A 116 -3.56 -3.51 6.85
CA LEU A 116 -3.70 -3.76 5.41
C LEU A 116 -5.11 -4.25 5.03
N ASP A 117 -5.74 -5.08 5.87
CA ASP A 117 -7.12 -5.52 5.69
C ASP A 117 -8.13 -4.36 5.72
N ILE A 118 -7.98 -3.44 6.68
CA ILE A 118 -8.81 -2.23 6.77
C ILE A 118 -8.66 -1.39 5.50
N ILE A 119 -7.42 -1.16 5.04
CA ILE A 119 -7.17 -0.38 3.83
C ILE A 119 -7.77 -1.07 2.60
N ALA A 120 -7.63 -2.39 2.47
CA ALA A 120 -8.22 -3.15 1.38
C ALA A 120 -9.77 -3.07 1.38
N GLN A 121 -10.39 -3.11 2.56
CA GLN A 121 -11.83 -2.89 2.70
C GLN A 121 -12.24 -1.49 2.26
N ARG A 122 -11.50 -0.47 2.68
CA ARG A 122 -11.76 0.93 2.32
C ARG A 122 -11.55 1.20 0.83
N SER A 123 -10.55 0.57 0.22
CA SER A 123 -10.36 0.58 -1.23
C SER A 123 -11.57 0.05 -2.01
N ARG A 124 -12.15 -1.08 -1.56
CA ARG A 124 -13.37 -1.61 -2.19
C ARG A 124 -14.58 -0.70 -2.02
N GLU A 125 -14.72 -0.03 -0.87
CA GLU A 125 -15.81 0.92 -0.65
C GLU A 125 -15.64 2.18 -1.49
N ALA A 126 -14.41 2.70 -1.61
CA ALA A 126 -14.07 3.84 -2.48
C ALA A 126 -14.54 3.61 -3.93
N ALA A 127 -14.30 2.41 -4.45
CA ALA A 127 -14.67 2.02 -5.80
C ALA A 127 -16.19 2.09 -6.05
N LEU A 128 -17.03 1.91 -5.01
CA LEU A 128 -18.49 2.04 -5.14
C LEU A 128 -18.93 3.48 -5.44
N PHE A 129 -18.10 4.46 -5.09
CA PHE A 129 -18.34 5.88 -5.33
C PHE A 129 -17.53 6.43 -6.52
N GLY A 130 -16.82 5.56 -7.24
CA GLY A 130 -15.97 5.94 -8.37
C GLY A 130 -14.61 6.51 -7.98
N HIS A 131 -14.18 6.33 -6.73
CA HIS A 131 -12.86 6.71 -6.24
C HIS A 131 -11.91 5.53 -6.20
N ARG A 132 -10.62 5.82 -6.32
CA ARG A 132 -9.55 4.83 -6.26
C ARG A 132 -8.72 5.04 -5.02
N MET A 133 -8.61 4.01 -4.18
CA MET A 133 -7.70 4.03 -3.03
C MET A 133 -6.71 2.87 -3.15
N VAL A 134 -5.42 3.20 -3.10
CA VAL A 134 -4.32 2.23 -3.25
C VAL A 134 -3.43 2.26 -2.00
N CYS A 135 -2.97 1.09 -1.58
CA CYS A 135 -1.93 0.96 -0.57
C CYS A 135 -0.61 0.50 -1.19
N LEU A 136 0.48 1.20 -0.89
CA LEU A 136 1.83 0.79 -1.28
C LEU A 136 2.63 0.51 -0.01
N ALA A 137 3.19 -0.69 0.13
CA ALA A 137 3.99 -1.05 1.29
C ALA A 137 5.41 -1.43 0.87
N GLN A 138 6.37 -0.55 1.15
CA GLN A 138 7.78 -0.83 0.92
C GLN A 138 8.37 -1.62 2.09
N SER A 139 9.13 -2.66 1.78
CA SER A 139 9.81 -3.56 2.73
C SER A 139 11.27 -3.73 2.36
N SER A 140 12.15 -3.72 3.36
CA SER A 140 13.55 -4.11 3.20
C SER A 140 13.77 -5.63 3.26
N ASP A 141 12.75 -6.40 3.70
CA ASP A 141 12.74 -7.86 3.60
C ASP A 141 12.08 -8.30 2.27
N PRO A 142 12.85 -8.85 1.30
CA PRO A 142 12.32 -9.30 0.01
C PRO A 142 11.46 -10.56 0.10
N ARG A 143 11.40 -11.18 1.29
CA ARG A 143 10.61 -12.39 1.59
C ARG A 143 9.39 -12.11 2.44
N ILE A 144 9.12 -10.85 2.78
CA ILE A 144 7.90 -10.49 3.51
C ILE A 144 6.68 -10.99 2.74
N SER A 145 5.71 -11.52 3.48
CA SER A 145 4.44 -11.99 2.95
C SER A 145 3.36 -11.76 3.98
N PHE A 146 2.15 -11.52 3.50
CA PHE A 146 0.96 -11.33 4.32
C PHE A 146 -0.08 -12.37 3.93
N ASP A 147 -0.99 -12.67 4.86
CA ASP A 147 -2.20 -13.41 4.52
C ASP A 147 -3.04 -12.59 3.53
N PRO A 148 -3.89 -13.21 2.69
CA PRO A 148 -4.74 -12.48 1.76
C PRO A 148 -5.54 -11.38 2.45
N VAL A 149 -5.36 -10.14 2.00
CA VAL A 149 -6.04 -8.95 2.55
C VAL A 149 -7.35 -8.73 1.84
N GLY A 150 -8.44 -8.69 2.59
CA GLY A 150 -9.79 -8.57 2.02
C GLY A 150 -10.11 -9.59 0.93
N ALA A 151 -9.64 -10.83 1.11
CA ALA A 151 -9.76 -11.96 0.18
C ALA A 151 -8.96 -11.85 -1.13
N THR A 152 -8.08 -10.87 -1.27
CA THR A 152 -7.13 -10.75 -2.39
C THR A 152 -5.69 -10.95 -1.92
N PRO A 153 -4.81 -11.61 -2.69
CA PRO A 153 -3.41 -11.74 -2.29
C PRO A 153 -2.73 -10.37 -2.21
N VAL A 154 -1.77 -10.23 -1.30
CA VAL A 154 -0.83 -9.11 -1.30
C VAL A 154 0.31 -9.46 -2.25
N LEU A 155 0.47 -8.67 -3.31
CA LEU A 155 1.40 -8.97 -4.39
C LEU A 155 2.53 -7.95 -4.44
N TRP A 156 3.71 -8.39 -4.88
CA TRP A 156 4.78 -7.48 -5.28
C TRP A 156 4.41 -6.77 -6.58
N ASN A 157 4.87 -5.53 -6.74
CA ASN A 157 4.69 -4.77 -7.98
C ASN A 157 5.28 -5.49 -9.21
N ASP A 158 4.87 -5.05 -10.40
CA ASP A 158 5.16 -5.73 -11.67
C ASP A 158 6.64 -5.73 -12.08
N GLU A 159 7.46 -4.85 -11.53
CA GLU A 159 8.91 -4.89 -11.77
C GLU A 159 9.62 -5.88 -10.86
N GLU A 160 9.00 -6.15 -9.71
CA GLU A 160 9.62 -6.89 -8.62
C GLU A 160 8.94 -8.22 -8.34
N TRP A 161 7.88 -8.63 -9.04
CA TRP A 161 7.10 -9.84 -8.71
C TRP A 161 7.88 -11.16 -8.78
N LEU A 162 8.90 -11.26 -9.65
CA LEU A 162 9.76 -12.45 -9.72
C LEU A 162 10.75 -12.48 -8.56
N ASP A 163 10.84 -13.62 -7.87
CA ASP A 163 11.83 -13.86 -6.81
C ASP A 163 13.26 -13.57 -7.28
N SER A 164 13.60 -13.90 -8.52
CA SER A 164 14.91 -13.62 -9.12
C SER A 164 15.24 -12.13 -9.28
N LYS A 165 14.24 -11.24 -9.19
CA LYS A 165 14.41 -9.78 -9.25
C LYS A 165 14.65 -9.16 -7.87
N ARG A 166 14.24 -9.86 -6.80
CA ARG A 166 14.37 -9.42 -5.39
C ARG A 166 15.47 -10.16 -4.63
N LEU A 167 15.67 -11.45 -4.93
CA LEU A 167 16.65 -12.31 -4.29
C LEU A 167 17.94 -12.34 -5.12
N ALA A 168 19.09 -12.17 -4.45
CA ALA A 168 20.37 -12.51 -5.08
C ALA A 168 20.37 -13.99 -5.50
N PRO A 169 21.02 -14.36 -6.61
CA PRO A 169 21.10 -15.75 -7.04
C PRO A 169 21.66 -16.59 -5.89
N ARG A 170 21.00 -17.72 -5.59
CA ARG A 170 21.54 -18.70 -4.63
C ARG A 170 22.94 -19.06 -5.10
N VAL A 171 23.94 -18.68 -4.31
CA VAL A 171 25.28 -19.24 -4.46
C VAL A 171 25.15 -20.68 -3.98
N ASP A 172 24.94 -21.61 -4.92
CA ASP A 172 25.08 -23.03 -4.66
C ASP A 172 26.53 -23.24 -4.20
N THR A 173 26.70 -23.27 -2.89
CA THR A 173 27.95 -23.71 -2.27
C THR A 173 27.88 -25.22 -2.34
N GLY A 174 28.28 -25.76 -3.50
CA GLY A 174 28.43 -27.20 -3.70
C GLY A 174 29.55 -27.70 -2.78
N ASP A 175 29.18 -28.63 -1.91
CA ASP A 175 30.07 -29.50 -1.12
C ASP A 175 30.24 -30.83 -1.86
#